data_AF-A0A5Z9WE23-F1
#
_entry.id   AF-A0A5Z9WE23-F1
#
_cell.length_a   1.000
_cell.length_b   1.000
_cell.length_c   1.000
_cell.angle_alpha   90.00
_cell.angle_beta   90.00
_cell.angle_gamma   90.00
#
_symmetry.space_group_name_H-M   'P 1'
#
loop_
_entity.id
_entity.type
_entity.pdbx_description
1 polymer ?
#
loop_
_entity_poly.entity_id
_entity_poly.type
_entity_poly.pdbx_seq_one_letter_code
_entity_poly.pdbx_strand_id
1 'polypeptide(L)'
;NEETENGKLFISYPMVESIKCISHIDAIEDFCRHTVKICDCSKFKGYVAEYAHKSLIHFNLYSDEIWNDVVRMHCVKSNFIMKGNMIFPSNYFSQKDIFGMQKSKYIDPNGSVSTLSSFPMLLLDFFGHQRLFVLVSGEQIEDGDVLSSEEAQRTI
;
A
#
# COMPACT_ATOMS: atom_id res chain seq x y z
N ASN A 1 19.20 4.58 3.86
CA ASN A 1 19.46 3.13 3.82
C ASN A 1 20.01 2.79 2.46
N GLU A 2 21.21 2.25 2.39
CA GLU A 2 21.81 1.77 1.14
C GLU A 2 21.24 0.41 0.75
N GLU A 3 20.53 0.37 -0.38
CA GLU A 3 19.80 -0.81 -0.86
C GLU A 3 20.73 -1.90 -1.40
N THR A 4 21.86 -1.50 -2.00
CA THR A 4 22.81 -2.38 -2.68
C THR A 4 23.70 -3.18 -1.73
N GLU A 5 23.99 -2.66 -0.53
CA GLU A 5 24.84 -3.35 0.46
C GLU A 5 24.05 -4.05 1.55
N ASN A 6 22.91 -3.47 1.99
CA ASN A 6 22.20 -3.95 3.19
C ASN A 6 20.78 -4.45 2.91
N GLY A 7 20.32 -4.35 1.66
CA GLY A 7 18.93 -4.59 1.29
C GLY A 7 17.99 -3.51 1.84
N LYS A 8 16.78 -3.47 1.30
CA LYS A 8 15.73 -2.55 1.74
C LYS A 8 14.64 -3.31 2.49
N LEU A 9 14.44 -2.94 3.75
CA LEU A 9 13.39 -3.51 4.58
C LEU A 9 12.05 -2.85 4.26
N PHE A 10 11.00 -3.64 4.06
CA PHE A 10 9.62 -3.19 3.98
C PHE A 10 8.77 -3.90 5.04
N ILE A 11 7.91 -3.15 5.72
CA ILE A 11 7.15 -3.63 6.89
C ILE A 11 5.66 -3.67 6.57
N SER A 12 5.03 -4.80 6.86
CA SER A 12 3.57 -4.92 6.85
C SER A 12 2.98 -4.55 8.20
N TYR A 13 1.82 -3.93 8.19
CA TYR A 13 1.07 -3.49 9.37
C TYR A 13 -0.27 -4.23 9.44
N PRO A 14 -0.55 -4.99 10.51
CA PRO A 14 0.41 -5.43 11.54
C PRO A 14 1.34 -6.55 11.06
N MET A 15 0.97 -7.29 10.01
CA MET A 15 1.71 -8.46 9.51
C MET A 15 1.37 -8.79 8.06
N VAL A 16 1.99 -9.84 7.50
CA VAL A 16 1.90 -10.18 6.06
C VAL A 16 0.47 -10.40 5.58
N GLU A 17 -0.42 -10.92 6.44
CA GLU A 17 -1.84 -11.12 6.13
C GLU A 17 -2.59 -9.81 5.78
N SER A 18 -2.04 -8.64 6.10
CA SER A 18 -2.63 -7.34 5.76
C SER A 18 -2.89 -7.17 4.26
N ILE A 19 -2.14 -7.86 3.40
CA ILE A 19 -2.35 -7.86 1.94
C ILE A 19 -3.76 -8.33 1.56
N LYS A 20 -4.35 -9.23 2.35
CA LYS A 20 -5.69 -9.80 2.15
C LYS A 20 -6.78 -9.04 2.88
N CYS A 21 -6.43 -8.05 3.72
CA CYS A 21 -7.35 -7.40 4.66
C CYS A 21 -8.28 -6.38 3.97
N ILE A 22 -8.97 -6.83 2.93
CA ILE A 22 -9.88 -6.08 2.07
C ILE A 22 -11.20 -6.87 2.06
N SER A 23 -12.29 -6.24 2.50
CA SER A 23 -13.62 -6.88 2.58
C SER A 23 -14.29 -7.02 1.21
N HIS A 24 -14.09 -6.03 0.33
CA HIS A 24 -14.58 -6.00 -1.04
C HIS A 24 -13.64 -5.13 -1.90
N ILE A 25 -13.54 -5.44 -3.20
CA ILE A 25 -12.63 -4.77 -4.12
C ILE A 25 -13.04 -3.32 -4.41
N ASP A 26 -14.35 -3.04 -4.36
CA ASP A 26 -14.92 -1.70 -4.54
C ASP A 26 -14.96 -0.87 -3.25
N ALA A 27 -14.57 -1.45 -2.10
CA ALA A 27 -14.66 -0.82 -0.79
C ALA A 27 -13.39 -0.03 -0.43
N ILE A 28 -12.89 0.81 -1.36
CA ILE A 28 -11.64 1.56 -1.15
C ILE A 28 -11.71 2.50 0.06
N GLU A 29 -12.86 3.13 0.28
CA GLU A 29 -13.07 4.04 1.40
C GLU A 29 -12.99 3.30 2.75
N ASP A 30 -13.74 2.20 2.89
CA ASP A 30 -13.72 1.35 4.07
C ASP A 30 -12.33 0.80 4.31
N PHE A 31 -11.67 0.31 3.25
CA PHE A 31 -10.31 -0.20 3.33
C PHE A 31 -9.34 0.88 3.81
N CYS A 32 -9.39 2.11 3.28
CA CYS A 32 -8.51 3.20 3.70
C CYS A 32 -8.70 3.57 5.18
N ARG A 33 -9.95 3.54 5.67
CA ARG A 33 -10.30 3.84 7.07
C ARG A 33 -10.09 2.64 8.00
N HIS A 34 -9.89 1.43 7.47
CA HIS A 34 -9.75 0.22 8.25
C HIS A 34 -8.49 0.23 9.13
N THR A 35 -8.68 0.02 10.43
CA THR A 35 -7.61 -0.09 11.42
C THR A 35 -7.89 -1.27 12.34
N VAL A 36 -6.83 -1.83 12.94
CA VAL A 36 -6.92 -2.91 13.94
C VAL A 36 -6.25 -2.50 15.23
N LYS A 37 -6.80 -2.92 16.37
CA LYS A 37 -6.20 -2.69 17.68
C LYS A 37 -4.97 -3.56 17.84
N ILE A 38 -3.90 -2.98 18.40
CA ILE A 38 -2.62 -3.68 18.59
C ILE A 38 -2.80 -4.88 19.54
N CYS A 39 -3.65 -4.74 20.57
CA CYS A 39 -3.94 -5.83 21.51
C CYS A 39 -4.59 -7.06 20.84
N ASP A 40 -5.25 -6.87 19.70
CA ASP A 40 -5.94 -7.93 18.96
C ASP A 40 -5.07 -8.52 17.83
N CYS A 41 -3.88 -7.96 17.58
CA CYS A 41 -3.03 -8.40 16.48
C CYS A 41 -2.54 -9.85 16.61
N SER A 42 -2.51 -10.42 17.82
CA SER A 42 -2.20 -11.84 18.04
C SER A 42 -3.19 -12.78 17.33
N LYS A 43 -4.43 -12.33 17.09
CA LYS A 43 -5.49 -13.07 16.39
C LYS A 43 -5.70 -12.57 14.96
N PHE A 44 -4.87 -11.65 14.47
CA PHE A 44 -5.09 -10.97 13.19
C PHE A 44 -5.19 -11.93 12.01
N LYS A 45 -4.39 -13.00 11.99
CA LYS A 45 -4.48 -14.02 10.93
C LYS A 45 -5.86 -14.67 10.84
N GLY A 46 -6.45 -15.01 11.99
CA GLY A 46 -7.81 -15.57 12.06
C GLY A 46 -8.85 -14.53 11.66
N TYR A 47 -8.71 -13.31 12.17
CA TYR A 47 -9.57 -12.18 11.78
C TYR A 47 -9.58 -11.95 10.27
N VAL A 48 -8.42 -11.91 9.62
CA VAL A 48 -8.32 -11.73 8.16
C VAL A 48 -8.98 -12.89 7.41
N ALA A 49 -8.86 -14.12 7.89
CA ALA A 49 -9.50 -15.27 7.24
C ALA A 49 -11.03 -15.18 7.23
N GLU A 50 -11.62 -14.50 8.21
CA GLU A 50 -13.07 -14.27 8.30
C GLU A 50 -13.52 -12.97 7.61
N TYR A 51 -12.69 -11.92 7.69
CA TYR A 51 -13.01 -10.59 7.19
C TYR A 51 -12.75 -10.41 5.69
N ALA A 52 -11.69 -11.04 5.16
CA ALA A 52 -11.27 -10.86 3.78
C ALA A 52 -12.35 -11.32 2.80
N HIS A 53 -12.45 -10.64 1.66
CA HIS A 53 -13.26 -11.11 0.55
C HIS A 53 -12.86 -12.53 0.16
N LYS A 54 -13.82 -13.39 -0.19
CA LYS A 54 -13.56 -14.80 -0.50
C LYS A 54 -12.55 -14.99 -1.63
N SER A 55 -12.55 -14.11 -2.63
CA SER A 55 -11.56 -14.16 -3.73
C SER A 55 -10.14 -13.82 -3.28
N LEU A 56 -9.97 -13.22 -2.10
CA LEU A 56 -8.68 -12.76 -1.57
C LEU A 56 -8.06 -13.73 -0.54
N ILE A 57 -8.68 -14.89 -0.31
CA ILE A 57 -8.17 -15.86 0.67
C ILE A 57 -6.97 -16.64 0.12
N HIS A 58 -7.02 -17.04 -1.15
CA HIS A 58 -6.08 -17.98 -1.75
C HIS A 58 -5.32 -17.33 -2.92
N PHE A 59 -4.03 -17.00 -2.73
CA PHE A 59 -3.22 -16.31 -3.73
C PHE A 59 -3.10 -17.05 -5.07
N ASN A 60 -3.14 -18.38 -5.05
CA ASN A 60 -3.10 -19.20 -6.27
C ASN A 60 -4.37 -19.05 -7.15
N LEU A 61 -5.41 -18.37 -6.66
CA LEU A 61 -6.63 -18.06 -7.40
C LEU A 61 -6.68 -16.61 -7.87
N TYR A 62 -5.65 -15.81 -7.60
CA TYR A 62 -5.63 -14.41 -8.02
C TYR A 62 -5.35 -14.34 -9.52
N SER A 63 -6.24 -13.67 -10.25
CA SER A 63 -5.93 -13.18 -11.59
C SER A 63 -5.02 -11.95 -11.53
N ASP A 64 -4.47 -11.56 -12.68
CA ASP A 64 -3.70 -10.30 -12.80
C ASP A 64 -4.55 -9.08 -12.39
N GLU A 65 -5.84 -9.09 -12.73
CA GLU A 65 -6.79 -8.06 -12.32
C GLU A 65 -6.92 -7.95 -10.79
N ILE A 66 -7.07 -9.09 -10.09
CA ILE A 66 -7.12 -9.10 -8.62
C ILE A 66 -5.80 -8.60 -8.02
N TRP A 67 -4.65 -9.00 -8.59
CA TRP A 67 -3.36 -8.49 -8.14
C TRP A 67 -3.25 -6.98 -8.32
N ASN A 68 -3.63 -6.47 -9.49
CA ASN A 68 -3.62 -5.05 -9.80
C ASN A 68 -4.50 -4.25 -8.83
N ASP A 69 -5.71 -4.72 -8.56
CA ASP A 69 -6.62 -4.09 -7.61
C ASP A 69 -6.05 -4.08 -6.19
N VAL A 70 -5.54 -5.22 -5.69
CA VAL A 70 -4.94 -5.30 -4.36
C VAL A 70 -3.76 -4.33 -4.25
N VAL A 71 -2.86 -4.30 -5.23
CA VAL A 71 -1.72 -3.37 -5.22
C VAL A 71 -2.21 -1.91 -5.25
N ARG A 72 -3.16 -1.58 -6.12
CA ARG A 72 -3.74 -0.24 -6.23
C ARG A 72 -4.38 0.21 -4.92
N MET A 73 -5.19 -0.63 -4.29
CA MET A 73 -5.86 -0.32 -3.03
C MET A 73 -4.86 -0.01 -1.91
N HIS A 74 -3.80 -0.82 -1.78
CA HIS A 74 -2.75 -0.58 -0.78
C HIS A 74 -1.93 0.69 -1.08
N CYS A 75 -1.69 1.01 -2.36
CA CYS A 75 -1.04 2.27 -2.74
C CYS A 75 -1.91 3.49 -2.40
N VAL A 76 -3.20 3.44 -2.73
CA VAL A 76 -4.16 4.49 -2.36
C VAL A 76 -4.23 4.66 -0.84
N LYS A 77 -4.26 3.54 -0.10
CA LYS A 77 -4.26 3.58 1.36
C LYS A 77 -2.99 4.17 1.96
N SER A 78 -1.81 3.90 1.37
CA SER A 78 -0.57 4.53 1.84
C SER A 78 -0.64 6.05 1.66
N ASN A 79 -1.15 6.53 0.52
CA ASN A 79 -1.36 7.96 0.30
C ASN A 79 -2.40 8.55 1.28
N PHE A 80 -3.45 7.81 1.63
CA PHE A 80 -4.41 8.22 2.66
C PHE A 80 -3.75 8.35 4.05
N ILE A 81 -2.92 7.38 4.46
CA ILE A 81 -2.15 7.44 5.72
C ILE A 81 -1.24 8.68 5.74
N MET A 82 -0.56 8.95 4.63
CA MET A 82 0.41 10.05 4.52
C MET A 82 -0.26 11.43 4.42
N LYS A 83 -1.18 11.59 3.47
CA LYS A 83 -1.74 12.89 3.06
C LYS A 83 -3.23 13.08 3.36
N GLY A 84 -3.94 12.02 3.72
CA GLY A 84 -5.39 12.06 3.99
C GLY A 84 -6.29 11.95 2.75
N ASN A 85 -5.70 11.76 1.56
CA ASN A 85 -6.44 11.69 0.29
C ASN A 85 -6.47 10.26 -0.25
N MET A 86 -7.64 9.80 -0.70
CA MET A 86 -7.85 8.46 -1.28
C MET A 86 -7.56 8.46 -2.79
N ILE A 87 -6.33 8.81 -3.16
CA ILE A 87 -5.83 8.81 -4.54
C ILE A 87 -4.53 8.02 -4.62
N PHE A 88 -4.16 7.56 -5.82
CA PHE A 88 -2.88 6.90 -6.02
C PHE A 88 -1.73 7.87 -5.66
N PRO A 89 -0.65 7.41 -5.00
CA PRO A 89 0.43 8.29 -4.57
C PRO A 89 1.16 8.90 -5.77
N SER A 90 1.47 10.19 -5.67
CA SER A 90 2.31 10.92 -6.64
C SER A 90 3.78 11.01 -6.22
N ASN A 91 4.11 10.56 -5.00
CA ASN A 91 5.42 10.73 -4.38
C ASN A 91 5.83 9.42 -3.69
N TYR A 92 7.13 9.25 -3.52
CA TYR A 92 7.68 8.17 -2.68
C TYR A 92 7.46 8.45 -1.18
N PHE A 93 7.20 7.39 -0.41
CA PHE A 93 7.13 7.42 1.04
C PHE A 93 8.10 6.40 1.63
N SER A 94 9.04 6.84 2.46
CA SER A 94 9.95 5.91 3.10
C SER A 94 9.23 5.09 4.18
N GLN A 95 9.76 3.92 4.52
CA GLN A 95 9.22 3.12 5.62
C GLN A 95 9.24 3.87 6.97
N LYS A 96 10.23 4.77 7.15
CA LYS A 96 10.31 5.63 8.33
C LYS A 96 9.16 6.63 8.37
N ASP A 97 8.80 7.21 7.22
CA ASP A 97 7.68 8.15 7.13
C ASP A 97 6.35 7.44 7.37
N ILE A 98 6.14 6.27 6.73
CA ILE A 98 4.96 5.43 6.95
C ILE A 98 4.83 5.08 8.43
N PHE A 99 5.91 4.65 9.09
CA PHE A 99 5.91 4.36 10.52
C PHE A 99 5.59 5.61 11.36
N GLY A 100 6.18 6.76 11.04
CA GLY A 100 5.91 8.02 11.73
C GLY A 100 4.43 8.43 11.65
N MET A 101 3.81 8.23 10.49
CA MET A 101 2.37 8.48 10.30
C MET A 101 1.51 7.43 11.01
N GLN A 102 1.89 6.15 10.95
CA GLN A 102 1.21 5.08 11.71
C GLN A 102 1.21 5.40 13.21
N LYS A 103 2.38 5.80 13.73
CA LYS A 103 2.58 6.13 15.13
C LYS A 103 1.73 7.32 15.57
N SER A 104 1.87 8.45 14.90
CA SER A 104 1.18 9.70 15.27
C SER A 104 -0.33 9.66 15.08
N LYS A 105 -0.84 9.00 14.03
CA LYS A 105 -2.28 9.00 13.71
C LYS A 105 -3.07 7.84 14.34
N TYR A 106 -2.43 6.71 14.64
CA TYR A 106 -3.16 5.49 15.05
C TYR A 106 -2.62 4.87 16.34
N ILE A 107 -1.29 4.67 16.46
CA ILE A 107 -0.70 3.96 17.60
C ILE A 107 -0.83 4.78 18.87
N ASP A 108 -0.28 5.99 18.88
CA ASP A 108 -0.25 6.83 20.08
C ASP A 108 -1.66 7.29 20.52
N PRO A 109 -2.57 7.69 19.59
CA PRO A 109 -3.90 8.14 20.01
C PRO A 109 -4.84 7.01 20.43
N ASN A 110 -4.81 5.87 19.73
CA ASN A 110 -5.88 4.87 19.80
C ASN A 110 -5.39 3.44 20.09
N GLY A 111 -4.08 3.21 20.19
CA GLY A 111 -3.52 1.86 20.31
C GLY A 111 -3.87 0.97 19.12
N SER A 112 -4.03 1.55 17.93
CA SER A 112 -4.36 0.83 16.69
C SER A 112 -3.31 1.06 15.62
N VAL A 113 -3.36 0.25 14.57
CA VAL A 113 -2.56 0.42 13.35
C VAL A 113 -3.48 0.37 12.14
N SER A 114 -3.20 1.21 11.15
CA SER A 114 -3.86 1.11 9.84
C SER A 114 -3.27 -0.06 9.08
N THR A 115 -4.11 -0.96 8.55
CA THR A 115 -3.60 -2.15 7.85
C THR A 115 -2.93 -1.76 6.54
N LEU A 116 -1.71 -2.21 6.31
CA LEU A 116 -0.95 -1.87 5.10
C LEU A 116 0.06 -2.97 4.80
N SER A 117 0.08 -3.50 3.58
CA SER A 117 1.02 -4.55 3.17
C SER A 117 2.34 -3.97 2.65
N SER A 118 3.45 -4.60 3.03
CA SER A 118 4.78 -4.29 2.51
C SER A 118 4.93 -4.57 1.02
N PHE A 119 4.24 -5.57 0.48
CA PHE A 119 4.44 -6.01 -0.89
C PHE A 119 4.05 -4.94 -1.93
N PRO A 120 2.85 -4.32 -1.86
CA PRO A 120 2.54 -3.17 -2.71
C PRO A 120 3.49 -1.98 -2.52
N MET A 121 4.01 -1.75 -1.30
CA MET A 121 4.99 -0.69 -1.05
C MET A 121 6.33 -0.97 -1.71
N LEU A 122 6.76 -2.24 -1.73
CA LEU A 122 7.94 -2.70 -2.47
C LEU A 122 7.76 -2.45 -3.97
N LEU A 123 6.59 -2.79 -4.54
CA LEU A 123 6.32 -2.55 -5.96
C LEU A 123 6.31 -1.05 -6.29
N LEU A 124 5.72 -0.23 -5.42
CA LEU A 124 5.67 1.22 -5.60
C LEU A 124 7.08 1.84 -5.59
N ASP A 125 7.95 1.33 -4.73
CA ASP A 125 9.34 1.71 -4.68
C ASP A 125 10.13 1.24 -5.91
N PHE A 126 9.94 -0.03 -6.30
CA PHE A 126 10.68 -0.65 -7.39
C PHE A 126 10.32 -0.09 -8.77
N PHE A 127 9.02 0.08 -9.05
CA PHE A 127 8.54 0.58 -10.35
C PHE A 127 8.45 2.11 -10.42
N GLY A 128 8.37 2.79 -9.28
CA GLY A 128 8.00 4.19 -9.21
C GLY A 128 6.49 4.40 -9.42
N HIS A 129 5.99 5.55 -8.96
CA HIS A 129 4.55 5.79 -8.89
C HIS A 129 3.85 5.89 -10.26
N GLN A 130 4.46 6.55 -11.25
CA GLN A 130 3.87 6.71 -12.60
C GLN A 130 3.71 5.36 -13.31
N ARG A 131 4.80 4.59 -13.39
CA ARG A 131 4.79 3.29 -14.07
C ARG A 131 3.91 2.28 -13.34
N LEU A 132 3.96 2.24 -12.01
CA LEU A 132 3.09 1.33 -11.27
C LEU A 132 1.61 1.67 -11.48
N PHE A 133 1.26 2.97 -11.49
CA PHE A 133 -0.11 3.41 -11.75
C PHE A 133 -0.62 2.87 -13.09
N VAL A 134 0.15 3.01 -14.17
CA VAL A 134 -0.19 2.44 -15.50
C VAL A 134 -0.45 0.94 -15.42
N LEU A 135 0.46 0.20 -14.78
CA LEU A 135 0.39 -1.25 -14.68
C LEU A 135 -0.85 -1.73 -13.92
N VAL A 136 -1.25 -1.03 -12.85
CA VAL A 136 -2.34 -1.47 -11.96
C VAL A 136 -3.70 -0.83 -12.24
N SER A 137 -3.74 0.24 -13.04
CA SER A 137 -4.99 0.86 -13.50
C SER A 137 -5.36 0.39 -14.91
N GLY A 138 -4.41 -0.13 -15.69
CA GLY A 138 -4.63 -0.46 -17.10
C GLY A 138 -4.73 0.77 -18.01
N GLU A 139 -4.49 1.97 -17.47
CA GLU A 139 -4.46 3.23 -18.19
C GLU A 139 -3.06 3.47 -18.76
N GLN A 140 -2.94 3.69 -20.07
CA GLN A 140 -1.68 4.11 -20.71
C GLN A 140 -1.43 5.59 -20.36
N ILE A 141 -0.25 5.95 -19.83
CA ILE A 141 0.18 7.36 -19.80
C ILE A 141 0.63 7.73 -21.21
N GLU A 142 0.09 8.81 -21.78
CA GLU A 142 0.59 9.37 -23.04
C GLU A 142 2.05 9.81 -22.85
N ASP A 143 2.93 9.49 -23.81
CA ASP A 143 4.39 9.67 -23.76
C ASP A 143 4.89 11.10 -23.40
N GLY A 144 3.99 12.09 -23.39
CA GLY A 144 4.30 13.49 -23.07
C GLY A 144 4.64 13.80 -21.61
N ASP A 145 4.16 12.99 -20.64
CA ASP A 145 4.38 13.28 -19.20
C ASP A 145 5.72 12.75 -18.67
N VAL A 146 6.28 11.71 -19.30
CA VAL A 146 7.54 11.07 -18.87
C VAL A 146 8.73 11.98 -19.19
N LEU A 147 8.72 12.65 -20.35
CA LEU A 147 9.80 13.55 -20.77
C LEU A 147 9.89 14.81 -19.89
N SER A 148 8.74 15.33 -19.43
CA SER A 148 8.70 16.53 -18.58
C SER A 148 9.30 16.29 -17.18
N SER A 149 9.25 15.05 -16.69
CA SER A 149 9.73 14.68 -15.35
C SER A 149 11.20 14.27 -15.33
N GLU A 150 11.74 13.70 -16.42
CA GLU A 150 13.18 13.45 -16.58
C GLU A 150 13.99 14.74 -16.77
N GLU A 151 13.45 15.75 -17.48
CA GLU A 151 14.11 17.05 -17.64
C GLU A 151 14.12 17.88 -16.34
N ALA A 152 13.06 17.76 -15.52
CA ALA A 152 12.99 18.41 -14.22
C ALA A 152 13.98 17.83 -13.19
N GLN A 153 14.31 16.53 -13.28
CA GLN A 153 15.30 15.88 -12.40
C GLN A 153 16.75 16.08 -12.86
N ARG A 154 17.01 16.44 -14.12
CA ARG A 154 18.36 16.75 -14.63
C ARG A 154 18.82 18.19 -14.41
N THR A 155 17.97 19.06 -13.89
CA THR A 155 18.25 20.51 -13.75
C THR A 155 18.41 20.96 -12.29
N ILE A 156 18.83 20.07 -11.37
CA ILE A 156 19.21 20.43 -10.00
C ILE A 156 20.59 19.86 -9.67
#